data_AF-A0A1Y4JL56-F1
#
_entry.id   AF-A0A1Y4JL56-F1
#
_cell.length_a   1.000
_cell.length_b   1.000
_cell.length_c   1.000
_cell.angle_alpha   90.00
_cell.angle_beta   90.00
_cell.angle_gamma   90.00
#
_symmetry.space_group_name_H-M   'P 1'
#
loop_
_entity.id
_entity.type
_entity.pdbx_description
1 polymer ?
#
loop_
_entity_poly.entity_id
_entity_poly.type
_entity_poly.pdbx_seq_one_letter_code
_entity_poly.pdbx_strand_id
1 'polypeptide(L)'
;MKAHKTTLSVRELQKTIGQWKSRKITDSTVAKLLELLLGMPAYMNEDAVYPVENFYDISKSLKFKNARFLVEAVRQSRAFGIIPADNVYGMSSFYSCLWKEKEKTDDSAETLPVKLPQGNIYNIYTIQDNKNNISSGKTSSAEKSLETARHFFHLINENPIQKAQVFTPLINRFQQEEGLTREDACLNLVYLVNELLVPYFAGQERFMKSTHAGRLCWLNNLLKSAGGQRMQKDAAHAGRQRRIQKLADIRSEQRNNHPLGEFEWTDKESGLRFYDDPLEGVVNIPDEAPPRPGAGAEWNVLSGKWGSVEL
;
A
#
# COMPACT_ATOMS: atom_id res chain seq x y z
N MET A 1 0.75 6.84 8.95
CA MET A 1 1.82 6.14 9.72
C MET A 1 2.65 7.18 10.44
N LYS A 2 2.60 7.28 11.77
CA LYS A 2 3.37 8.27 12.55
C LYS A 2 4.42 7.54 13.40
N ALA A 3 5.63 8.10 13.48
CA ALA A 3 6.69 7.57 14.33
C ALA A 3 6.23 7.55 15.79
N HIS A 4 6.50 6.45 16.50
CA HIS A 4 6.06 6.28 17.89
C HIS A 4 6.93 7.12 18.84
N LYS A 5 8.21 7.26 18.50
CA LYS A 5 9.10 8.23 19.14
C LYS A 5 9.24 9.44 18.21
N THR A 6 8.51 10.52 18.51
CA THR A 6 8.52 11.77 17.73
C THR A 6 9.77 12.61 17.93
N THR A 7 10.57 12.33 18.97
CA THR A 7 11.80 13.06 19.29
C THR A 7 12.97 12.09 19.52
N LEU A 8 13.99 12.15 18.66
CA LEU A 8 15.24 11.40 18.81
C LEU A 8 16.35 12.36 19.23
N SER A 9 17.01 12.10 20.36
CA SER A 9 18.07 13.01 20.80
C SER A 9 19.32 12.87 19.94
N VAL A 10 20.01 13.99 19.69
CA VAL A 10 21.29 14.01 18.96
C VAL A 10 22.32 13.06 19.59
N ARG A 11 22.34 12.97 20.92
CA ARG A 11 23.23 12.05 21.65
C ARG A 11 22.93 10.58 21.37
N GLU A 12 21.66 10.20 21.24
CA GLU A 12 21.26 8.81 20.89
C GLU A 12 21.66 8.45 19.45
N LEU A 13 21.52 9.40 18.51
CA LEU A 13 22.00 9.22 17.13
C LEU A 13 23.51 9.06 17.07
N GLN A 14 24.26 9.96 17.72
CA GLN A 14 25.72 9.88 17.78
C GLN A 14 26.20 8.56 18.41
N LYS A 15 25.53 8.11 19.48
CA LYS A 15 25.82 6.81 20.10
C LYS A 15 25.55 5.64 19.16
N THR A 16 24.42 5.65 18.45
CA THR A 16 24.07 4.63 17.45
C THR A 16 25.10 4.57 16.32
N ILE A 17 25.50 5.72 15.78
CA ILE A 17 26.54 5.82 14.74
C ILE A 17 27.87 5.27 15.27
N GLY A 18 28.28 5.66 16.48
CA GLY A 18 29.50 5.15 17.12
C GLY A 18 29.50 3.63 17.29
N GLN A 19 28.35 3.04 17.66
CA GLN A 19 28.18 1.60 17.78
C GLN A 19 28.25 0.87 16.42
N TRP A 20 27.77 1.49 15.34
CA TRP A 20 27.89 0.91 14.01
C TRP A 20 29.33 0.95 13.49
N LYS A 21 30.03 2.07 13.73
CA LYS A 21 31.45 2.21 13.37
C LYS A 21 32.32 1.19 14.12
N SER A 22 32.10 0.97 15.42
CA SER A 22 32.85 -0.04 16.19
C SER A 22 32.62 -1.47 15.69
N ARG A 23 31.52 -1.72 14.99
CA ARG A 23 31.19 -3.00 14.34
C ARG A 23 31.66 -3.10 12.89
N LYS A 24 32.52 -2.18 12.44
CA LYS A 24 33.08 -2.13 11.07
C LYS A 24 32.01 -1.91 9.98
N ILE A 25 30.90 -1.25 10.31
CA ILE A 25 29.95 -0.76 9.30
C ILE A 25 30.57 0.48 8.64
N THR A 26 30.65 0.49 7.31
CA THR A 26 31.26 1.59 6.55
C THR A 26 30.39 2.84 6.60
N ASP A 27 31.00 4.03 6.44
CA ASP A 27 30.26 5.30 6.47
C ASP A 27 29.11 5.34 5.44
N SER A 28 29.30 4.75 4.24
CA SER A 28 28.22 4.66 3.25
C SER A 28 27.05 3.81 3.73
N THR A 29 27.31 2.75 4.51
CA THR A 29 26.26 1.87 5.04
C THR A 29 25.62 2.49 6.27
N VAL A 30 26.36 3.27 7.07
CA VAL A 30 25.81 4.06 8.18
C VAL A 30 24.72 5.00 7.68
N ALA A 31 24.96 5.77 6.62
CA ALA A 31 23.96 6.67 6.05
C ALA A 31 22.66 5.92 5.65
N LYS A 32 22.80 4.80 4.95
CA LYS A 32 21.67 3.96 4.52
C LYS A 32 20.88 3.38 5.71
N LEU A 33 21.57 2.95 6.76
CA LEU A 33 20.94 2.45 7.97
C LEU A 33 20.25 3.57 8.76
N LEU A 34 20.75 4.80 8.72
CA LEU A 34 20.07 5.96 9.32
C LEU A 34 18.75 6.25 8.60
N GLU A 35 18.73 6.22 7.26
CA GLU A 35 17.48 6.38 6.49
C GLU A 35 16.45 5.32 6.89
N LEU A 36 16.88 4.06 7.00
CA LEU A 36 16.01 2.97 7.44
C LEU A 36 15.55 3.13 8.90
N LEU A 37 16.42 3.66 9.78
CA LEU A 37 16.11 3.86 11.19
C LEU A 37 15.11 5.00 11.37
N LEU A 38 15.30 6.13 10.68
CA LEU A 38 14.39 7.27 10.69
C LEU A 38 13.05 6.94 10.04
N GLY A 39 13.04 5.95 9.15
CA GLY A 39 11.85 5.36 8.57
C GLY A 39 11.65 5.80 7.13
N MET A 40 11.44 4.82 6.25
CA MET A 40 11.06 5.06 4.86
C MET A 40 9.64 4.55 4.63
N PRO A 41 8.61 5.39 4.81
CA PRO A 41 7.21 4.97 4.78
C PRO A 41 6.80 4.29 3.46
N ALA A 42 7.43 4.66 2.35
CA ALA A 42 7.20 4.05 1.04
C ALA A 42 7.50 2.54 0.98
N TYR A 43 8.33 2.03 1.90
CA TYR A 43 8.74 0.64 1.96
C TYR A 43 8.24 -0.09 3.22
N MET A 44 7.46 0.58 4.06
CA MET A 44 6.86 -0.01 5.25
C MET A 44 5.44 -0.51 4.96
N ASN A 45 5.02 -1.57 5.63
CA ASN A 45 3.61 -1.98 5.69
C ASN A 45 2.86 -1.23 6.81
N GLU A 46 1.57 -1.51 7.01
CA GLU A 46 0.74 -0.87 8.06
C GLU A 46 1.26 -1.07 9.50
N ASP A 47 2.03 -2.12 9.75
CA ASP A 47 2.64 -2.43 11.06
C ASP A 47 3.97 -1.70 11.31
N ALA A 48 4.34 -0.78 10.40
CA ALA A 48 5.59 -0.02 10.39
C ALA A 48 6.84 -0.90 10.37
N VAL A 49 6.72 -2.06 9.70
CA VAL A 49 7.83 -2.97 9.42
C VAL A 49 8.19 -2.92 7.94
N TYR A 50 9.45 -3.21 7.63
CA TYR A 50 9.96 -3.43 6.29
C TYR A 50 9.81 -4.92 5.96
N PRO A 51 8.88 -5.29 5.07
CA PRO A 51 8.61 -6.68 4.75
C PRO A 51 9.58 -7.20 3.68
N VAL A 52 9.80 -8.52 3.62
CA VAL A 52 10.81 -9.17 2.76
C VAL A 52 10.58 -8.89 1.27
N GLU A 53 9.32 -8.71 0.88
CA GLU A 53 8.87 -8.34 -0.47
C GLU A 53 9.54 -7.03 -0.93
N ASN A 54 9.75 -6.09 0.00
CA ASN A 54 10.35 -4.79 -0.29
C ASN A 54 11.89 -4.80 -0.23
N PHE A 55 12.54 -5.90 0.19
CA PHE A 55 14.01 -5.91 0.36
C PHE A 55 14.76 -5.63 -0.93
N TYR A 56 14.24 -6.13 -2.07
CA TYR A 56 14.85 -5.85 -3.36
C TYR A 56 14.81 -4.35 -3.68
N ASP A 57 13.64 -3.73 -3.56
CA ASP A 57 13.44 -2.31 -3.89
C ASP A 57 14.17 -1.38 -2.92
N ILE A 58 14.15 -1.69 -1.61
CA ILE A 58 14.96 -0.99 -0.60
C ILE A 58 16.45 -1.10 -0.96
N SER A 59 16.93 -2.29 -1.32
CA SER A 59 18.33 -2.49 -1.68
C SER A 59 18.72 -1.67 -2.90
N LYS A 60 17.83 -1.55 -3.90
CA LYS A 60 18.05 -0.76 -5.10
C LYS A 60 18.01 0.75 -4.81
N SER A 61 17.02 1.21 -4.04
CA SER A 61 16.84 2.61 -3.66
C SER A 61 18.03 3.14 -2.87
N LEU A 62 18.48 2.37 -1.87
CA LEU A 62 19.62 2.72 -1.02
C LEU A 62 20.97 2.32 -1.62
N LYS A 63 20.98 1.85 -2.88
CA LYS A 63 22.20 1.46 -3.61
C LYS A 63 23.05 0.44 -2.83
N PHE A 64 22.43 -0.55 -2.20
CA PHE A 64 23.10 -1.77 -1.76
C PHE A 64 23.48 -2.62 -2.96
N LYS A 65 24.51 -3.46 -2.82
CA LYS A 65 24.92 -4.38 -3.89
C LYS A 65 23.82 -5.38 -4.26
N ASN A 66 23.05 -5.82 -3.28
CA ASN A 66 21.85 -6.63 -3.42
C ASN A 66 21.08 -6.69 -2.09
N ALA A 67 19.93 -7.34 -2.08
CA ALA A 67 19.12 -7.56 -0.89
C ALA A 67 19.86 -8.29 0.24
N ARG A 68 20.76 -9.25 -0.05
CA ARG A 68 21.54 -9.93 1.01
C ARG A 68 22.45 -8.96 1.76
N PHE A 69 23.11 -8.03 1.08
CA PHE A 69 23.93 -7.00 1.73
C PHE A 69 23.10 -6.06 2.62
N LEU A 70 21.86 -5.75 2.22
CA LEU A 70 20.92 -5.01 3.08
C LEU A 70 20.63 -5.83 4.36
N VAL A 71 20.26 -7.10 4.21
CA VAL A 71 19.94 -8.00 5.33
C VAL A 71 21.10 -8.16 6.30
N GLU A 72 22.32 -8.35 5.79
CA GLU A 72 23.54 -8.45 6.58
C GLU A 72 23.82 -7.14 7.34
N ALA A 73 23.68 -5.99 6.67
CA ALA A 73 23.87 -4.69 7.31
C ALA A 73 22.86 -4.45 8.44
N VAL A 74 21.59 -4.80 8.22
CA VAL A 74 20.53 -4.73 9.24
C VAL A 74 20.88 -5.62 10.45
N ARG A 75 21.27 -6.88 10.22
CA ARG A 75 21.70 -7.79 11.31
C ARG A 75 22.92 -7.29 12.07
N GLN A 76 23.95 -6.82 11.36
CA GLN A 76 25.19 -6.34 11.95
C GLN A 76 24.98 -5.07 12.80
N SER A 77 24.05 -4.21 12.37
CA SER A 77 23.73 -2.96 13.07
C SER A 77 23.10 -3.19 14.46
N ARG A 78 22.40 -4.32 14.68
CA ARG A 78 21.54 -4.61 15.85
C ARG A 78 20.68 -3.44 16.33
N ALA A 79 20.32 -2.54 15.44
CA ALA A 79 19.48 -1.38 15.74
C ALA A 79 18.01 -1.59 15.32
N PHE A 80 17.74 -2.70 14.64
CA PHE A 80 16.43 -3.07 14.12
C PHE A 80 15.92 -4.32 14.84
N GLY A 81 14.60 -4.38 15.04
CA GLY A 81 13.93 -5.63 15.39
C GLY A 81 13.77 -6.49 14.14
N ILE A 82 13.98 -7.79 14.26
CA ILE A 82 13.95 -8.74 13.14
C ILE A 82 12.89 -9.80 13.43
N ILE A 83 12.01 -10.04 12.47
CA ILE A 83 11.01 -11.12 12.50
C ILE A 83 11.56 -12.29 11.69
N PRO A 84 11.90 -13.44 12.30
CA PRO A 84 12.51 -14.57 11.62
C PRO A 84 11.52 -15.26 10.68
N ALA A 85 12.02 -15.85 9.59
CA ALA A 85 11.25 -16.70 8.69
C ALA A 85 12.15 -17.69 7.96
N ASP A 86 11.57 -18.79 7.50
CA ASP A 86 12.26 -19.82 6.73
C ASP A 86 12.32 -19.42 5.25
N ASN A 87 13.29 -18.56 4.92
CA ASN A 87 13.56 -18.10 3.56
C ASN A 87 15.06 -17.83 3.34
N VAL A 88 15.45 -17.47 2.12
CA VAL A 88 16.84 -17.21 1.70
C VAL A 88 17.53 -16.11 2.53
N TYR A 89 16.76 -15.24 3.20
CA TYR A 89 17.24 -14.15 4.03
C TYR A 89 17.17 -14.47 5.54
N GLY A 90 16.54 -15.58 5.91
CA GLY A 90 16.31 -15.99 7.30
C GLY A 90 15.46 -15.00 8.10
N MET A 91 14.67 -14.13 7.45
CA MET A 91 13.76 -13.17 8.08
C MET A 91 12.63 -12.75 7.13
N SER A 92 11.41 -12.60 7.66
CA SER A 92 10.24 -12.12 6.91
C SER A 92 10.14 -10.60 6.92
N SER A 93 10.63 -9.94 7.95
CA SER A 93 10.59 -8.48 8.06
C SER A 93 11.62 -7.97 9.06
N PHE A 94 11.96 -6.68 8.98
CA PHE A 94 12.67 -5.97 10.04
C PHE A 94 11.99 -4.63 10.31
N TYR A 95 12.19 -4.03 11.49
CA TYR A 95 11.54 -2.78 11.85
C TYR A 95 12.46 -1.85 12.62
N SER A 96 12.23 -0.55 12.45
CA SER A 96 12.90 0.46 13.26
C SER A 96 12.28 0.50 14.64
N CYS A 97 13.12 0.52 15.68
CA CYS A 97 12.67 0.67 17.07
C CYS A 97 12.05 2.06 17.35
N LEU A 98 12.13 3.00 16.39
CA LEU A 98 11.45 4.31 16.47
C LEU A 98 9.98 4.23 16.04
N TRP A 99 9.65 3.21 15.26
CA TRP A 99 8.36 3.04 14.60
C TRP A 99 7.52 1.91 15.19
N LYS A 100 8.13 0.94 15.87
CA LYS A 100 7.42 -0.17 16.52
C LYS A 100 7.93 -0.37 17.93
N GLU A 101 7.00 -0.51 18.89
CA GLU A 101 7.31 -0.76 20.29
C GLU A 101 7.97 -2.15 20.46
N LYS A 102 8.94 -2.28 21.37
CA LYS A 102 9.46 -3.60 21.74
C LYS A 102 8.35 -4.35 22.47
N GLU A 103 7.85 -5.44 21.91
CA GLU A 103 7.07 -6.41 22.67
C GLU A 103 7.89 -6.82 23.90
N LYS A 104 7.31 -6.61 25.09
CA LYS A 104 7.82 -7.21 26.32
C LYS A 104 7.66 -8.71 26.15
N THR A 105 8.77 -9.44 26.15
CA THR A 105 8.77 -10.89 26.38
C THR A 105 8.07 -11.16 27.71
N ASP A 106 6.93 -11.85 27.66
CA ASP A 106 6.49 -12.75 28.71
C ASP A 106 5.74 -13.92 28.08
N ASP A 107 6.17 -15.11 28.47
CA ASP A 107 5.49 -16.38 28.25
C ASP A 107 4.04 -16.30 28.78
N SER A 108 3.05 -16.59 27.94
CA SER A 108 1.94 -17.46 28.31
C SER A 108 1.06 -17.73 27.11
N ALA A 109 0.82 -19.02 26.86
CA ALA A 109 -0.22 -19.47 25.97
C ALA A 109 -1.58 -18.99 26.47
N GLU A 110 -2.39 -18.41 25.60
CA GLU A 110 -3.84 -18.59 25.65
C GLU A 110 -4.45 -18.31 24.28
N THR A 111 -5.28 -19.26 23.87
CA THR A 111 -6.03 -19.30 22.61
C THR A 111 -7.22 -18.33 22.62
N LEU A 112 -7.84 -18.21 21.44
CA LEU A 112 -9.19 -17.68 21.13
C LEU A 112 -9.23 -16.23 20.57
N PRO A 113 -10.30 -15.83 19.86
CA PRO A 113 -10.85 -16.40 18.63
C PRO A 113 -10.90 -15.33 17.51
N VAL A 114 -10.81 -15.76 16.25
CA VAL A 114 -10.99 -14.88 15.08
C VAL A 114 -12.46 -14.43 15.01
N LYS A 115 -12.73 -13.18 15.41
CA LYS A 115 -13.95 -12.46 15.01
C LYS A 115 -13.67 -11.77 13.67
N LEU A 116 -14.34 -12.22 12.61
CA LEU A 116 -14.44 -11.46 11.36
C LEU A 116 -15.10 -10.10 11.65
N PRO A 117 -14.59 -8.99 11.09
CA PRO A 117 -15.35 -7.75 11.03
C PRO A 117 -16.61 -8.00 10.19
N GLN A 118 -17.76 -8.02 10.84
CA GLN A 118 -19.07 -7.87 10.20
C GLN A 118 -19.20 -6.41 9.76
N GLY A 119 -18.65 -6.11 8.58
CA GLY A 119 -18.76 -4.81 7.92
C GLY A 119 -19.13 -5.00 6.47
N ASN A 120 -20.21 -4.35 6.06
CA ASN A 120 -20.88 -4.47 4.76
C ASN A 120 -20.08 -3.81 3.60
N ILE A 121 -18.80 -4.18 3.39
CA ILE A 121 -17.89 -3.49 2.45
C ILE A 121 -17.90 -4.13 1.03
N TYR A 122 -18.96 -4.84 0.66
CA TYR A 122 -19.00 -5.58 -0.60
C TYR A 122 -19.94 -4.92 -1.60
N ASN A 123 -19.51 -3.79 -2.17
CA ASN A 123 -20.22 -3.18 -3.29
C ASN A 123 -19.85 -3.89 -4.61
N ILE A 124 -20.15 -5.20 -4.67
CA ILE A 124 -20.31 -5.92 -5.93
C ILE A 124 -21.74 -5.59 -6.39
N TYR A 125 -21.94 -4.33 -6.79
CA TYR A 125 -23.22 -3.67 -7.10
C TYR A 125 -24.32 -3.86 -6.03
N THR A 126 -24.50 -2.86 -5.16
CA THR A 126 -25.86 -2.46 -4.78
C THR A 126 -26.55 -1.99 -6.04
N ILE A 127 -27.71 -2.56 -6.34
CA ILE A 127 -28.67 -1.97 -7.25
C ILE A 127 -28.95 -0.57 -6.69
N GLN A 128 -28.30 0.46 -7.23
CA GLN A 128 -28.92 1.79 -7.19
C GLN A 128 -30.26 1.59 -7.87
N ASP A 129 -31.32 1.86 -7.13
CA ASP A 129 -32.67 2.06 -7.62
C ASP A 129 -32.64 2.95 -8.87
N ASN A 130 -32.41 2.37 -10.04
CA ASN A 130 -32.73 3.00 -11.30
C ASN A 130 -34.20 2.69 -11.58
N LYS A 131 -35.05 3.17 -10.66
CA LYS A 131 -36.50 3.25 -10.83
C LYS A 131 -36.91 4.36 -11.79
N ASN A 132 -35.95 5.00 -12.47
CA ASN A 132 -36.21 6.02 -13.47
C ASN A 132 -35.52 5.67 -14.80
N ASN A 133 -35.89 4.55 -15.41
CA ASN A 133 -36.07 4.46 -16.86
C ASN A 133 -36.77 3.15 -17.22
N ILE A 134 -38.07 3.06 -16.88
CA ILE A 134 -39.00 2.26 -17.69
C ILE A 134 -39.26 3.08 -18.96
N SER A 135 -38.27 3.13 -19.85
CA SER A 135 -38.52 3.38 -21.26
C SER A 135 -38.52 2.02 -21.93
N SER A 136 -39.73 1.56 -22.25
CA SER A 136 -40.00 0.38 -23.05
C SER A 136 -39.14 0.36 -24.32
N GLY A 137 -38.13 -0.50 -24.36
CA GLY A 137 -37.25 -0.63 -25.51
C GLY A 137 -36.37 -1.87 -25.40
N LYS A 138 -36.87 -3.00 -25.91
CA LYS A 138 -36.14 -4.22 -26.34
C LYS A 138 -34.70 -4.34 -25.78
N THR A 139 -34.55 -4.82 -24.54
CA THR A 139 -33.23 -5.12 -23.97
C THR A 139 -32.48 -6.11 -24.87
N SER A 140 -31.29 -5.72 -25.30
CA SER A 140 -30.48 -6.51 -26.21
C SER A 140 -30.09 -7.84 -25.55
N SER A 141 -29.85 -8.89 -26.34
CA SER A 141 -29.44 -10.19 -25.79
C SER A 141 -28.14 -10.09 -24.97
N ALA A 142 -27.27 -9.11 -25.29
CA ALA A 142 -26.01 -8.88 -24.59
C ALA A 142 -26.21 -8.30 -23.19
N GLU A 143 -27.12 -7.33 -23.02
CA GLU A 143 -27.43 -6.74 -21.71
C GLU A 143 -28.05 -7.75 -20.75
N LYS A 144 -28.91 -8.65 -21.26
CA LYS A 144 -29.49 -9.73 -20.44
C LYS A 144 -28.43 -10.70 -19.94
N SER A 145 -27.45 -11.04 -20.78
CA SER A 145 -26.34 -11.91 -20.38
C SER A 145 -25.45 -11.25 -19.34
N LEU A 146 -25.19 -9.94 -19.49
CA LEU A 146 -24.42 -9.15 -18.53
C LEU A 146 -25.12 -9.09 -17.16
N GLU A 147 -26.42 -8.83 -17.14
CA GLU A 147 -27.21 -8.76 -15.92
C GLU A 147 -27.29 -10.11 -15.21
N THR A 148 -27.42 -11.19 -15.98
CA THR A 148 -27.41 -12.56 -15.43
C THR A 148 -26.05 -12.92 -14.82
N ALA A 149 -24.95 -12.49 -15.43
CA ALA A 149 -23.61 -12.67 -14.89
C ALA A 149 -23.41 -11.87 -13.60
N ARG A 150 -23.86 -10.61 -13.55
CA ARG A 150 -23.83 -9.79 -12.33
C ARG A 150 -24.62 -10.43 -11.19
N HIS A 151 -25.85 -10.84 -11.47
CA HIS A 151 -26.71 -11.49 -10.49
C HIS A 151 -26.06 -12.77 -9.94
N PHE A 152 -25.37 -13.55 -10.78
CA PHE A 152 -24.62 -14.72 -10.32
C PHE A 152 -23.53 -14.38 -9.29
N PHE A 153 -22.69 -13.36 -9.55
CA PHE A 153 -21.65 -12.96 -8.59
C PHE A 153 -22.23 -12.30 -7.34
N HIS A 154 -23.39 -11.64 -7.44
CA HIS A 154 -24.13 -11.11 -6.30
C HIS A 154 -24.59 -12.22 -5.36
N LEU A 155 -25.19 -13.30 -5.89
CA LEU A 155 -25.59 -14.47 -5.09
C LEU A 155 -24.41 -15.13 -4.36
N ILE A 156 -23.23 -15.16 -4.98
CA ILE A 156 -22.00 -15.65 -4.33
C ILE A 156 -21.61 -14.74 -3.17
N ASN A 157 -21.74 -13.42 -3.34
CA ASN A 157 -21.37 -12.42 -2.34
C ASN A 157 -22.32 -12.41 -1.13
N GLU A 158 -23.62 -12.62 -1.35
CA GLU A 158 -24.62 -12.71 -0.30
C GLU A 158 -24.50 -14.01 0.51
N ASN A 159 -24.11 -15.11 -0.14
CA ASN A 159 -23.94 -16.39 0.54
C ASN A 159 -22.59 -16.46 1.27
N PRO A 160 -22.56 -16.47 2.62
CA PRO A 160 -21.31 -16.39 3.39
C PRO A 160 -20.39 -17.60 3.13
N ILE A 161 -20.96 -18.78 2.86
CA ILE A 161 -20.19 -20.00 2.57
C ILE A 161 -19.52 -19.89 1.20
N GLN A 162 -20.28 -19.52 0.16
CA GLN A 162 -19.74 -19.41 -1.21
C GLN A 162 -18.72 -18.27 -1.30
N LYS A 163 -18.99 -17.15 -0.65
CA LYS A 163 -18.06 -16.04 -0.50
C LYS A 163 -16.74 -16.46 0.16
N ALA A 164 -16.82 -17.20 1.27
CA ALA A 164 -15.65 -17.72 1.97
C ALA A 164 -14.85 -18.71 1.12
N GLN A 165 -15.51 -19.47 0.25
CA GLN A 165 -14.86 -20.45 -0.61
C GLN A 165 -14.24 -19.82 -1.87
N VAL A 166 -14.86 -18.81 -2.46
CA VAL A 166 -14.46 -18.25 -3.76
C VAL A 166 -13.69 -16.94 -3.62
N PHE A 167 -14.25 -15.98 -2.87
CA PHE A 167 -13.70 -14.63 -2.81
C PHE A 167 -12.65 -14.46 -1.72
N THR A 168 -12.84 -15.05 -0.54
CA THR A 168 -11.86 -14.92 0.55
C THR A 168 -10.45 -15.39 0.16
N PRO A 169 -10.25 -16.51 -0.55
CA PRO A 169 -8.91 -16.92 -1.00
C PRO A 169 -8.30 -15.94 -1.99
N LEU A 170 -9.10 -15.35 -2.89
CA LEU A 170 -8.63 -14.33 -3.84
C LEU A 170 -8.19 -13.05 -3.12
N ILE A 171 -8.97 -12.59 -2.14
CA ILE A 171 -8.61 -11.39 -1.36
C ILE A 171 -7.34 -11.67 -0.55
N ASN A 172 -7.24 -12.82 0.12
CA ASN A 172 -6.03 -13.20 0.86
C ASN A 172 -4.81 -13.25 -0.05
N ARG A 173 -4.98 -13.75 -1.27
CA ARG A 173 -3.92 -13.79 -2.27
C ARG A 173 -3.48 -12.41 -2.72
N PHE A 174 -4.41 -11.51 -3.05
CA PHE A 174 -4.06 -10.11 -3.36
C PHE A 174 -3.38 -9.42 -2.18
N GLN A 175 -3.80 -9.71 -0.97
CA GLN A 175 -3.19 -9.17 0.25
C GLN A 175 -1.74 -9.65 0.42
N GLN A 176 -1.49 -10.95 0.21
CA GLN A 176 -0.16 -11.56 0.37
C GLN A 176 0.79 -11.23 -0.78
N GLU A 177 0.35 -11.35 -2.04
CA GLU A 177 1.22 -11.18 -3.21
C GLU A 177 1.62 -9.71 -3.44
N GLU A 178 0.77 -8.76 -3.05
CA GLU A 178 0.98 -7.33 -3.30
C GLU A 178 1.19 -6.51 -2.02
N GLY A 179 1.20 -7.16 -0.85
CA GLY A 179 1.36 -6.48 0.45
C GLY A 179 0.26 -5.44 0.74
N LEU A 180 -0.96 -5.69 0.27
CA LEU A 180 -2.05 -4.71 0.30
C LEU A 180 -2.80 -4.70 1.63
N THR A 181 -3.44 -3.57 1.92
CA THR A 181 -4.47 -3.48 2.96
C THR A 181 -5.65 -4.38 2.58
N ARG A 182 -6.45 -4.80 3.56
CA ARG A 182 -7.64 -5.62 3.27
C ARG A 182 -8.61 -4.89 2.34
N GLU A 183 -8.70 -3.57 2.47
CA GLU A 183 -9.55 -2.71 1.65
C GLU A 183 -9.08 -2.64 0.20
N ASP A 184 -7.77 -2.43 -0.03
CA ASP A 184 -7.20 -2.42 -1.37
C ASP A 184 -7.26 -3.78 -2.05
N ALA A 185 -7.06 -4.86 -1.31
CA ALA A 185 -7.23 -6.22 -1.81
C ALA A 185 -8.68 -6.49 -2.24
N CYS A 186 -9.66 -5.96 -1.50
CA CYS A 186 -11.07 -6.00 -1.89
C CYS A 186 -11.33 -5.19 -3.17
N LEU A 187 -10.73 -4.01 -3.34
CA LEU A 187 -10.86 -3.21 -4.57
C LEU A 187 -10.34 -3.97 -5.79
N ASN A 188 -9.23 -4.71 -5.65
CA ASN A 188 -8.72 -5.58 -6.71
C ASN A 188 -9.72 -6.70 -7.05
N LEU A 189 -10.36 -7.31 -6.04
CA LEU A 189 -11.41 -8.30 -6.27
C LEU A 189 -12.61 -7.69 -7.01
N VAL A 190 -13.03 -6.48 -6.62
CA VAL A 190 -14.14 -5.78 -7.28
C VAL A 190 -13.82 -5.54 -8.76
N TYR A 191 -12.60 -5.09 -9.06
CA TYR A 191 -12.15 -4.95 -10.45
C TYR A 191 -12.14 -6.30 -11.19
N LEU A 192 -11.58 -7.35 -10.59
CA LEU A 192 -11.55 -8.69 -11.17
C LEU A 192 -12.96 -9.18 -11.52
N VAL A 193 -13.92 -9.01 -10.61
CA VAL A 193 -15.31 -9.45 -10.82
C VAL A 193 -15.99 -8.60 -11.89
N ASN A 194 -15.96 -7.27 -11.75
CA ASN A 194 -16.77 -6.38 -12.57
C ASN A 194 -16.20 -6.19 -13.98
N GLU A 195 -14.88 -6.06 -14.12
CA GLU A 195 -14.24 -5.68 -15.38
C GLU A 195 -13.74 -6.89 -16.18
N LEU A 196 -13.51 -8.03 -15.52
CA LEU A 196 -12.93 -9.21 -16.18
C LEU A 196 -13.88 -10.40 -16.19
N LEU A 197 -14.39 -10.81 -15.01
CA LEU A 197 -15.20 -12.03 -14.91
C LEU A 197 -16.63 -11.83 -15.43
N VAL A 198 -17.31 -10.74 -15.07
CA VAL A 198 -18.68 -10.46 -15.55
C VAL A 198 -18.73 -10.37 -17.08
N PRO A 199 -17.86 -9.60 -17.77
CA PRO A 199 -17.84 -9.57 -19.22
C PRO A 199 -17.48 -10.92 -19.84
N TYR A 200 -16.54 -11.66 -19.23
CA TYR A 200 -16.17 -12.99 -19.69
C TYR A 200 -17.36 -13.95 -19.67
N PHE A 201 -18.10 -14.03 -18.56
CA PHE A 201 -19.25 -14.94 -18.45
C PHE A 201 -20.46 -14.48 -19.29
N ALA A 202 -20.67 -13.16 -19.42
CA ALA A 202 -21.72 -12.61 -20.26
C ALA A 202 -21.51 -12.93 -21.75
N GLY A 203 -20.26 -13.03 -22.20
CA GLY A 203 -19.91 -13.42 -23.57
C GLY A 203 -20.11 -14.91 -23.88
N GLN A 204 -20.52 -15.73 -22.92
CA GLN A 204 -20.61 -17.18 -23.10
C GLN A 204 -22.06 -17.68 -23.16
N GLU A 205 -22.50 -18.17 -24.32
CA GLU A 205 -23.87 -18.70 -24.46
C GLU A 205 -24.17 -19.87 -23.50
N ARG A 206 -23.15 -20.69 -23.18
CA ARG A 206 -23.30 -21.82 -22.26
C ARG A 206 -23.56 -21.37 -20.82
N PHE A 207 -23.13 -20.17 -20.44
CA PHE A 207 -23.33 -19.63 -19.10
C PHE A 207 -24.83 -19.49 -18.79
N MET A 208 -25.60 -18.97 -19.75
CA MET A 208 -27.04 -18.76 -19.62
C MET A 208 -27.81 -20.07 -19.42
N LYS A 209 -27.34 -21.15 -20.03
CA LYS A 209 -27.98 -22.49 -19.99
C LYS A 209 -27.54 -23.34 -18.78
N SER A 210 -26.52 -22.89 -18.04
CA SER A 210 -25.94 -23.65 -16.92
C SER A 210 -26.67 -23.38 -15.60
N THR A 211 -26.74 -24.39 -14.73
CA THR A 211 -27.24 -24.25 -13.35
C THR A 211 -26.25 -23.47 -12.47
N HIS A 212 -26.71 -22.94 -11.33
CA HIS A 212 -25.84 -22.22 -10.37
C HIS A 212 -24.61 -23.05 -9.95
N ALA A 213 -24.82 -24.33 -9.64
CA ALA A 213 -23.73 -25.24 -9.27
C ALA A 213 -22.74 -25.46 -10.43
N GLY A 214 -23.23 -25.58 -11.67
CA GLY A 214 -22.39 -25.67 -12.85
C GLY A 214 -21.56 -24.41 -13.09
N ARG A 215 -22.17 -23.22 -12.92
CA ARG A 215 -21.49 -21.93 -13.01
C ARG A 215 -20.40 -21.77 -11.94
N LEU A 216 -20.65 -22.22 -10.71
CA LEU A 216 -19.66 -22.22 -9.63
C LEU A 216 -18.47 -23.15 -9.93
N CYS A 217 -18.74 -24.37 -10.40
CA CYS A 217 -17.69 -25.30 -10.81
C CYS A 217 -16.83 -24.69 -11.93
N TRP A 218 -17.48 -24.09 -12.91
CA TRP A 218 -16.79 -23.42 -14.00
C TRP A 218 -15.94 -22.24 -13.53
N LEU A 219 -16.46 -21.38 -12.65
CA LEU A 219 -15.70 -20.28 -12.06
C LEU A 219 -14.44 -20.79 -11.33
N ASN A 220 -14.58 -21.83 -10.50
CA ASN A 220 -13.45 -22.41 -9.79
C ASN A 220 -12.38 -22.97 -10.73
N ASN A 221 -12.79 -23.63 -11.82
CA ASN A 221 -11.86 -24.13 -12.83
C ASN A 221 -11.21 -23.00 -13.62
N LEU A 222 -11.96 -21.95 -13.97
CA LEU A 222 -11.45 -20.78 -14.65
C LEU A 222 -10.37 -20.09 -13.81
N LEU A 223 -10.63 -19.85 -12.53
CA LEU A 223 -9.68 -19.18 -11.62
C LEU A 223 -8.37 -19.96 -11.45
N LYS A 224 -8.39 -21.29 -11.60
CA LYS A 224 -7.20 -22.16 -11.58
C LYS A 224 -6.48 -22.23 -12.92
N SER A 225 -7.17 -21.95 -14.03
CA SER A 225 -6.59 -21.98 -15.37
C SER A 225 -5.62 -20.83 -15.62
N ALA A 226 -4.74 -20.95 -16.62
CA ALA A 226 -3.83 -19.88 -17.03
C ALA A 226 -4.57 -18.58 -17.37
N GLY A 227 -5.77 -18.66 -17.97
CA GLY A 227 -6.61 -17.51 -18.28
C GLY A 227 -7.09 -16.77 -17.02
N GLY A 228 -7.60 -17.50 -16.03
CA GLY A 228 -8.05 -16.89 -14.77
C GLY A 228 -6.88 -16.37 -13.91
N GLN A 229 -5.71 -16.99 -13.99
CA GLN A 229 -4.48 -16.49 -13.36
C GLN A 229 -4.01 -15.18 -14.00
N ARG A 230 -4.13 -15.06 -15.33
CA ARG A 230 -3.84 -13.81 -16.03
C ARG A 230 -4.82 -12.70 -15.62
N MET A 231 -6.12 -12.98 -15.54
CA MET A 231 -7.12 -12.02 -15.07
C MET A 231 -6.82 -11.53 -13.64
N GLN A 232 -6.38 -12.40 -12.75
CA GLN A 232 -5.95 -12.01 -11.39
C GLN A 232 -4.76 -11.04 -11.43
N LYS A 233 -3.74 -11.31 -12.28
CA LYS A 233 -2.60 -10.39 -12.46
C LYS A 233 -3.01 -9.05 -13.06
N ASP A 234 -3.91 -9.06 -14.05
CA ASP A 234 -4.42 -7.84 -14.68
C ASP A 234 -5.19 -6.98 -13.66
N ALA A 235 -5.97 -7.61 -12.78
CA ALA A 235 -6.66 -6.92 -11.69
C ALA A 235 -5.68 -6.31 -10.66
N ALA A 236 -4.63 -7.04 -10.28
CA ALA A 236 -3.59 -6.52 -9.40
C ALA A 236 -2.86 -5.31 -10.04
N HIS A 237 -2.53 -5.42 -11.34
CA HIS A 237 -1.91 -4.33 -12.09
C HIS A 237 -2.82 -3.11 -12.20
N ALA A 238 -4.10 -3.28 -12.52
CA ALA A 238 -5.06 -2.18 -12.57
C ALA A 238 -5.22 -1.49 -11.21
N GLY A 239 -5.23 -2.27 -10.12
CA GLY A 239 -5.20 -1.75 -8.76
C GLY A 239 -3.98 -0.90 -8.48
N ARG A 240 -2.78 -1.36 -8.86
CA ARG A 240 -1.53 -0.57 -8.75
C ARG A 240 -1.61 0.74 -9.50
N GLN A 241 -2.07 0.71 -10.76
CA GLN A 241 -2.21 1.91 -11.58
C GLN A 241 -3.19 2.92 -10.95
N ARG A 242 -4.33 2.46 -10.42
CA ARG A 242 -5.28 3.35 -9.73
C ARG A 242 -4.67 4.01 -8.49
N ARG A 243 -3.87 3.28 -7.71
CA ARG A 243 -3.18 3.86 -6.55
C ARG A 243 -2.13 4.89 -6.95
N ILE A 244 -1.35 4.60 -8.00
CA ILE A 244 -0.37 5.55 -8.55
C ILE A 244 -1.09 6.82 -9.06
N GLN A 245 -2.19 6.65 -9.79
CA GLN A 245 -2.99 7.78 -10.28
C GLN A 245 -3.57 8.59 -9.13
N LYS A 246 -4.16 7.94 -8.11
CA LYS A 246 -4.68 8.62 -6.93
C LYS A 246 -3.61 9.45 -6.21
N LEU A 247 -2.39 8.92 -6.09
CA LEU A 247 -1.26 9.67 -5.53
C LEU A 247 -0.84 10.85 -6.41
N ALA A 248 -0.86 10.69 -7.74
CA ALA A 248 -0.59 11.77 -8.67
C ALA A 248 -1.65 12.87 -8.61
N ASP A 249 -2.93 12.49 -8.50
CA ASP A 249 -4.06 13.41 -8.37
C ASP A 249 -3.98 14.18 -7.05
N ILE A 250 -3.73 13.50 -5.92
CA ILE A 250 -3.51 14.14 -4.61
C ILE A 250 -2.34 15.15 -4.70
N ARG A 251 -1.22 14.75 -5.31
CA ARG A 251 -0.06 15.65 -5.48
C ARG A 251 -0.40 16.85 -6.36
N SER A 252 -1.19 16.66 -7.43
CA SER A 252 -1.64 17.76 -8.28
C SER A 252 -2.59 18.69 -7.53
N GLU A 253 -3.50 18.16 -6.72
CA GLU A 253 -4.43 18.95 -5.93
C GLU A 253 -3.73 19.75 -4.82
N GLN A 254 -2.73 19.16 -4.16
CA GLN A 254 -1.87 19.86 -3.20
C GLN A 254 -1.16 21.05 -3.87
N ARG A 255 -0.71 20.88 -5.12
CA ARG A 255 0.00 21.92 -5.88
C ARG A 255 -0.92 23.00 -6.48
N ASN A 256 -2.21 22.71 -6.62
CA ASN A 256 -3.20 23.70 -7.05
C ASN A 256 -3.71 24.58 -5.90
N ASN A 257 -3.41 24.22 -4.65
CA ASN A 257 -3.83 24.97 -3.47
C ASN A 257 -2.74 25.99 -3.08
N HIS A 258 -3.01 27.29 -3.29
CA HIS A 258 -2.07 28.39 -3.00
C HIS A 258 -2.62 29.30 -1.89
N PRO A 259 -2.28 29.09 -0.60
CA PRO A 259 -2.87 29.93 0.44
C PRO A 259 -2.08 31.21 0.78
N LEU A 260 -0.78 31.34 0.45
CA LEU A 260 0.03 32.49 0.93
C LEU A 260 1.07 33.07 -0.06
N GLY A 261 1.49 32.35 -1.12
CA GLY A 261 2.46 32.86 -2.10
C GLY A 261 2.67 31.94 -3.32
N GLU A 262 3.38 32.43 -4.34
CA GLU A 262 3.61 31.70 -5.61
C GLU A 262 4.61 30.53 -5.46
N PHE A 263 5.45 30.55 -4.41
CA PHE A 263 6.61 29.66 -4.28
C PHE A 263 6.47 28.57 -3.19
N GLU A 264 5.33 28.50 -2.54
CA GLU A 264 5.02 27.53 -1.47
C GLU A 264 3.59 27.01 -1.63
N TRP A 265 3.38 25.76 -1.23
CA TRP A 265 2.09 25.08 -1.28
C TRP A 265 1.63 24.70 0.12
N THR A 266 0.36 24.35 0.25
CA THR A 266 -0.20 23.91 1.53
C THR A 266 -0.99 22.65 1.35
N ASP A 267 -0.65 21.65 2.16
CA ASP A 267 -1.40 20.42 2.24
C ASP A 267 -2.80 20.67 2.83
N LYS A 268 -3.85 20.33 2.10
CA LYS A 268 -5.24 20.60 2.51
C LYS A 268 -5.66 19.86 3.78
N GLU A 269 -5.06 18.71 4.04
CA GLU A 269 -5.48 17.82 5.12
C GLU A 269 -4.79 18.17 6.44
N SER A 270 -3.49 18.47 6.40
CA SER A 270 -2.69 18.84 7.57
C SER A 270 -2.55 20.35 7.79
N GLY A 271 -2.80 21.17 6.77
CA GLY A 271 -2.56 22.61 6.81
C GLY A 271 -1.07 23.00 6.74
N LEU A 272 -0.17 22.03 6.61
CA LEU A 272 1.28 22.27 6.58
C LEU A 272 1.71 22.91 5.26
N ARG A 273 2.57 23.92 5.36
CA ARG A 273 3.22 24.58 4.22
C ARG A 273 4.44 23.76 3.76
N PHE A 274 4.72 23.73 2.47
CA PHE A 274 5.90 23.04 1.92
C PHE A 274 6.38 23.64 0.60
N TYR A 275 7.62 23.31 0.21
CA TYR A 275 8.18 23.61 -1.11
C TYR A 275 9.02 22.44 -1.65
N ASP A 276 9.23 22.40 -2.95
CA ASP A 276 10.11 21.42 -3.60
C ASP A 276 11.54 22.00 -3.68
N ASP A 277 12.47 21.32 -3.02
CA ASP A 277 13.91 21.54 -3.05
C ASP A 277 14.58 20.58 -4.05
N PRO A 278 15.48 21.06 -4.94
CA PRO A 278 16.14 20.20 -5.93
C PRO A 278 17.00 19.07 -5.32
N LEU A 279 17.52 19.26 -4.10
CA LEU A 279 18.41 18.33 -3.40
C LEU A 279 17.65 17.52 -2.35
N GLU A 280 16.77 18.15 -1.58
CA GLU A 280 16.07 17.54 -0.45
C GLU A 280 14.68 17.00 -0.79
N GLY A 281 14.11 17.35 -1.95
CA GLY A 281 12.75 16.98 -2.34
C GLY A 281 11.70 17.85 -1.65
N VAL A 282 10.63 17.25 -1.11
CA VAL A 282 9.55 18.03 -0.45
C VAL A 282 10.01 18.47 0.94
N VAL A 283 10.23 19.77 1.13
CA VAL A 283 10.63 20.37 2.41
C VAL A 283 9.42 21.04 3.07
N ASN A 284 9.09 20.61 4.29
CA ASN A 284 8.02 21.22 5.08
C ASN A 284 8.51 22.53 5.72
N ILE A 285 7.68 23.57 5.60
CA ILE A 285 7.88 24.89 6.17
C ILE A 285 7.17 24.95 7.52
N PRO A 286 7.85 25.25 8.64
CA PRO A 286 7.21 25.43 9.94
C PRO A 286 6.18 26.56 9.94
N ASP A 287 5.13 26.45 10.74
CA ASP A 287 4.06 27.48 10.83
C ASP A 287 4.59 28.88 11.20
N GLU A 288 5.64 28.91 12.03
CA GLU A 288 6.32 30.12 12.52
C GLU A 288 7.15 30.82 11.42
N ALA A 289 7.41 30.14 10.29
CA ALA A 289 8.31 30.63 9.26
C ALA A 289 7.64 31.70 8.39
N PRO A 290 8.35 32.80 8.05
CA PRO A 290 7.81 33.80 7.14
C PRO A 290 7.55 33.21 5.73
N PRO A 291 6.68 33.83 4.91
CA PRO A 291 6.44 33.41 3.52
C PRO A 291 7.73 33.23 2.73
N ARG A 292 7.79 32.19 1.91
CA ARG A 292 8.96 31.91 1.08
C ARG A 292 9.21 33.07 0.10
N PRO A 293 10.39 33.73 0.14
CA PRO A 293 10.62 34.95 -0.61
C PRO A 293 10.86 34.72 -2.11
N GLY A 294 11.18 33.49 -2.54
CA GLY A 294 11.44 33.16 -3.94
C GLY A 294 11.69 31.68 -4.17
N ALA A 295 11.65 31.26 -5.45
CA ALA A 295 11.80 29.85 -5.85
C ALA A 295 13.16 29.21 -5.48
N GLY A 296 14.22 30.01 -5.30
CA GLY A 296 15.55 29.56 -4.88
C GLY A 296 15.86 29.73 -3.40
N ALA A 297 14.86 30.09 -2.58
CA ALA A 297 15.05 30.23 -1.14
C ALA A 297 14.90 28.88 -0.44
N GLU A 298 15.87 28.50 0.37
CA GLU A 298 15.88 27.24 1.12
C GLU A 298 15.69 27.52 2.61
N TRP A 299 14.85 26.73 3.27
CA TRP A 299 14.59 26.87 4.69
C TRP A 299 15.71 26.23 5.49
N ASN A 300 16.52 27.06 6.16
CA ASN A 300 17.54 26.55 7.06
C ASN A 300 16.93 26.25 8.43
N VAL A 301 16.73 24.95 8.71
CA VAL A 301 16.15 24.46 9.97
C VAL A 301 16.96 24.86 11.20
N LEU A 302 18.28 25.01 11.08
CA LEU A 302 19.16 25.36 12.20
C LEU A 302 19.12 26.85 12.53
N SER A 303 19.05 27.71 11.51
CA SER A 303 19.03 29.16 11.71
C SER A 303 17.63 29.75 11.79
N GLY A 304 16.60 29.00 11.39
CA GLY A 304 15.21 29.46 11.34
C GLY A 304 15.00 30.58 10.32
N LYS A 305 15.77 30.59 9.24
CA LYS A 305 15.75 31.65 8.21
C LYS A 305 15.80 31.06 6.81
N TRP A 306 15.25 31.81 5.86
CA TRP A 306 15.46 31.58 4.44
C TRP A 306 16.91 31.88 4.07
N GLY A 307 17.62 30.90 3.54
CA GLY A 307 18.89 31.06 2.85
C GLY A 307 18.67 31.19 1.34
N SER A 308 19.62 31.80 0.65
CA SER A 308 19.71 31.75 -0.81
C SER A 308 20.72 30.69 -1.21
N VAL A 309 20.42 29.92 -2.25
CA VAL A 309 21.46 29.20 -2.98
C VAL A 309 22.34 30.23 -3.67
N GLU A 310 23.50 30.54 -3.09
CA GLU A 310 24.59 31.14 -3.87
C GLU A 310 25.08 30.05 -4.82
N LEU A 311 24.60 30.09 -6.07
CA LEU A 311 25.12 29.30 -7.19
C LEU A 311 26.51 29.81 -7.61
#